data_AF-A0A935BIX3-F1
#
_entry.id   AF-A0A935BIX3-F1
#
_cell.length_a   1.000
_cell.length_b   1.000
_cell.length_c   1.000
_cell.angle_alpha   90.00
_cell.angle_beta   90.00
_cell.angle_gamma   90.00
#
_symmetry.space_group_name_H-M   'P 1'
#
loop_
_entity.id
_entity.type
_entity.pdbx_description
1 polymer ?
#
loop_
_entity_poly.entity_id
_entity_poly.type
_entity_poly.pdbx_seq_one_letter_code
_entity_poly.pdbx_strand_id
1 'polypeptide(L)'
;MALDLEEQEQIDELKAWWHQNGKFVIAGLAAFVIGVGGWRFWESWNLNQASEASVLFEQAMQAASANDTKAVKELTGRIMEDQSRSAYAVPAAWLAGRLNHTAGDVKSARPV
;
A
#
# COMPACT_ATOMS: atom_id res chain seq x y z
N MET A 1 54.12 -23.39 15.07
CA MET A 1 53.15 -22.28 14.97
C MET A 1 53.01 -21.84 13.51
N ALA A 2 52.78 -22.78 12.58
CA ALA A 2 52.66 -22.48 11.14
C ALA A 2 51.22 -22.08 10.74
N LEU A 3 50.23 -22.51 11.53
CA LEU A 3 48.82 -22.15 11.35
C LEU A 3 48.59 -20.64 11.50
N ASP A 4 49.32 -19.97 12.39
CA ASP A 4 49.17 -18.53 12.67
C ASP A 4 49.68 -17.65 11.50
N LEU A 5 50.71 -18.09 10.77
CA LEU A 5 51.22 -17.36 9.59
C LEU A 5 50.25 -17.44 8.41
N GLU A 6 49.73 -18.63 8.12
CA GLU A 6 48.77 -18.86 7.04
C GLU A 6 47.38 -18.26 7.38
N GLU A 7 47.01 -18.21 8.67
CA GLU A 7 45.84 -17.45 9.13
C GLU A 7 46.05 -15.93 9.02
N GLN A 8 47.24 -15.41 9.31
CA GLN A 8 47.54 -13.98 9.15
C GLN A 8 47.50 -13.54 7.69
N GLU A 9 48.09 -14.33 6.77
CA GLU A 9 48.03 -14.02 5.34
C GLU A 9 46.59 -13.98 4.82
N GLN A 10 45.74 -14.95 5.22
CA GLN A 10 44.33 -14.96 4.83
C GLN A 10 43.54 -13.77 5.39
N ILE A 11 43.81 -13.40 6.65
CA ILE A 11 43.15 -12.24 7.26
C ILE A 11 43.59 -10.95 6.57
N ASP A 12 44.87 -10.80 6.23
CA ASP A 12 45.37 -9.61 5.54
C ASP A 12 44.83 -9.50 4.11
N GLU A 13 44.68 -10.62 3.40
CA GLU A 13 44.06 -10.64 2.06
C GLU A 13 42.58 -10.25 2.11
N LEU A 14 41.83 -10.78 3.08
CA LEU A 14 40.43 -10.42 3.31
C LEU A 14 40.29 -8.95 3.70
N LYS A 15 41.20 -8.43 4.53
CA LYS A 15 41.22 -7.05 4.98
C LYS A 15 41.54 -6.09 3.84
N ALA A 16 42.47 -6.46 2.96
CA ALA A 16 42.78 -5.71 1.75
C ALA A 16 41.59 -5.70 0.78
N TRP A 17 40.93 -6.85 0.57
CA TRP A 17 39.73 -6.94 -0.23
C TRP A 17 38.60 -6.07 0.33
N TRP A 18 38.39 -6.11 1.65
CA TRP A 18 37.39 -5.28 2.33
C TRP A 18 37.73 -3.79 2.24
N HIS A 19 39.01 -3.42 2.35
CA HIS A 19 39.41 -2.02 2.22
C HIS A 19 39.20 -1.48 0.80
N GLN A 20 39.34 -2.34 -0.23
CA GLN A 20 39.05 -1.98 -1.63
C GLN A 20 37.55 -1.99 -1.94
N ASN A 21 36.81 -3.00 -1.48
CA ASN A 21 35.43 -3.27 -1.93
C ASN A 21 34.35 -2.93 -0.89
N GLY A 22 34.71 -2.71 0.38
CA GLY A 22 33.78 -2.51 1.48
C GLY A 22 32.82 -1.34 1.25
N LYS A 23 33.27 -0.27 0.57
CA LYS A 23 32.40 0.84 0.18
C LYS A 23 31.29 0.39 -0.78
N PHE A 24 31.59 -0.46 -1.75
CA PHE A 24 30.60 -1.00 -2.69
C PHE A 24 29.67 -2.01 -2.03
N VAL A 25 30.20 -2.85 -1.13
CA VAL A 25 29.40 -3.79 -0.34
C VAL A 25 28.39 -3.05 0.53
N ILE A 26 28.84 -2.03 1.28
CA ILE A 26 27.96 -1.20 2.11
C ILE A 26 26.95 -0.43 1.24
N ALA A 27 27.38 0.13 0.11
CA ALA A 27 26.47 0.84 -0.80
C ALA A 27 25.40 -0.09 -1.39
N GLY A 28 25.78 -1.31 -1.79
CA GLY A 28 24.85 -2.32 -2.29
C GLY A 28 23.87 -2.79 -1.23
N LEU A 29 24.34 -3.01 0.00
CA LEU A 29 23.48 -3.35 1.13
C LEU A 29 22.50 -2.21 1.44
N ALA A 30 22.97 -0.97 1.45
CA ALA A 30 22.12 0.20 1.67
C ALA A 30 21.06 0.34 0.56
N ALA A 31 21.44 0.18 -0.71
CA ALA A 31 20.51 0.20 -1.83
C ALA A 31 19.47 -0.93 -1.74
N PHE A 32 19.88 -2.13 -1.32
CA PHE A 32 18.98 -3.25 -1.10
C PHE A 32 17.97 -2.95 0.02
N VAL A 33 18.42 -2.44 1.16
CA VAL A 33 17.55 -2.07 2.29
C VAL A 33 16.56 -0.97 1.87
N ILE A 34 17.01 0.04 1.14
CA ILE A 34 16.13 1.11 0.63
C ILE A 34 15.12 0.55 -0.38
N GLY A 35 15.55 -0.34 -1.28
CA GLY A 35 14.67 -0.95 -2.28
C GLY A 35 13.58 -1.80 -1.64
N VAL A 36 13.97 -2.72 -0.75
CA VAL A 36 13.02 -3.60 -0.04
C VAL A 36 12.15 -2.79 0.92
N GLY A 37 12.75 -1.86 1.67
CA GLY A 37 12.05 -0.98 2.62
C GLY A 37 11.04 -0.08 1.91
N GLY A 38 11.42 0.53 0.78
CA GLY A 38 10.54 1.35 -0.04
C GLY A 38 9.36 0.55 -0.62
N TRP A 39 9.62 -0.66 -1.13
CA TRP A 39 8.55 -1.54 -1.62
C TRP A 39 7.58 -1.93 -0.50
N ARG A 40 8.10 -2.41 0.63
CA ARG A 40 7.30 -2.78 1.81
C ARG A 40 6.50 -1.60 2.36
N PHE A 41 7.09 -0.41 2.39
CA PHE A 41 6.43 0.79 2.86
C PHE A 41 5.27 1.18 1.93
N TRP A 42 5.49 1.14 0.62
CA TRP A 42 4.45 1.44 -0.36
C TRP A 42 3.31 0.42 -0.34
N GLU A 43 3.65 -0.88 -0.23
CA GLU A 43 2.68 -1.97 -0.09
C GLU A 43 1.85 -1.82 1.19
N SER A 44 2.49 -1.54 2.33
CA SER A 44 1.80 -1.33 3.60
C SER A 44 0.88 -0.12 3.59
N TRP A 45 1.29 0.98 2.94
CA TRP A 45 0.43 2.16 2.80
C TRP A 45 -0.84 1.80 2.02
N ASN A 46 -0.69 1.05 0.92
CA ASN A 46 -1.81 0.63 0.10
C ASN A 46 -2.74 -0.37 0.82
N LEU A 47 -2.19 -1.27 1.65
CA LEU A 47 -2.95 -2.23 2.45
C LEU A 47 -3.78 -1.57 3.55
N ASN A 48 -3.24 -0.57 4.26
CA ASN A 48 -3.98 0.15 5.30
C ASN A 48 -5.16 0.92 4.71
N GLN A 49 -4.94 1.58 3.57
CA GLN A 49 -5.98 2.29 2.80
C GLN A 49 -7.11 1.33 2.38
N ALA A 50 -6.78 0.08 2.04
CA ALA A 50 -7.76 -0.93 1.65
C ALA A 50 -8.57 -1.48 2.84
N SER A 51 -7.94 -1.70 4.00
CA SER A 51 -8.61 -2.24 5.19
C SER A 51 -9.64 -1.28 5.79
N GLU A 52 -9.37 0.01 5.77
CA GLU A 52 -10.32 1.00 6.29
C GLU A 52 -11.49 1.21 5.30
N ALA A 53 -11.19 1.24 4.01
CA ALA A 53 -12.20 1.34 2.96
C ALA A 53 -13.11 0.10 2.89
N SER A 54 -12.61 -1.10 3.19
CA SER A 54 -13.44 -2.33 3.22
C SER A 54 -14.52 -2.27 4.30
N VAL A 55 -14.18 -1.78 5.49
CA VAL A 55 -15.13 -1.63 6.61
C VAL A 55 -16.24 -0.64 6.26
N LEU A 56 -15.88 0.51 5.66
CA LEU A 56 -16.86 1.50 5.20
C LEU A 56 -17.77 0.93 4.08
N PHE A 57 -17.20 0.14 3.17
CA PHE A 57 -17.97 -0.49 2.09
C PHE A 57 -18.94 -1.56 2.61
N GLU A 58 -18.54 -2.36 3.58
CA GLU A 58 -19.44 -3.33 4.24
C GLU A 58 -20.61 -2.63 4.94
N GLN A 59 -20.35 -1.53 5.64
CA GLN A 59 -21.41 -0.71 6.25
C GLN A 59 -22.34 -0.13 5.19
N ALA A 60 -21.81 0.34 4.06
CA ALA A 60 -22.61 0.83 2.95
C ALA A 60 -23.51 -0.28 2.36
N MET A 61 -23.02 -1.52 2.29
CA MET A 61 -23.81 -2.66 1.82
C MET A 61 -24.91 -3.08 2.80
N GLN A 62 -24.64 -3.02 4.11
CA GLN A 62 -25.67 -3.22 5.14
C GLN A 62 -26.75 -2.13 5.09
N ALA A 63 -26.35 -0.86 4.98
CA ALA A 63 -27.29 0.26 4.84
C ALA A 63 -28.14 0.13 3.56
N ALA A 64 -27.55 -0.34 2.46
CA ALA A 64 -28.28 -0.63 1.22
C ALA A 64 -29.32 -1.74 1.41
N SER A 65 -28.97 -2.78 2.17
CA SER A 65 -29.88 -3.88 2.52
C SER A 65 -31.02 -3.43 3.43
N ALA A 66 -30.76 -2.42 4.28
CA ALA A 66 -31.75 -1.78 5.14
C ALA A 66 -32.60 -0.70 4.43
N ASN A 67 -32.41 -0.47 3.12
CA ASN A 67 -33.01 0.63 2.36
C ASN A 67 -32.71 2.04 2.90
N ASP A 68 -31.64 2.20 3.68
CA ASP A 68 -31.20 3.52 4.17
C ASP A 68 -30.35 4.22 3.11
N THR A 69 -31.04 4.79 2.12
CA THR A 69 -30.41 5.49 0.99
C THR A 69 -29.53 6.66 1.39
N LYS A 70 -29.79 7.29 2.54
CA LYS A 70 -29.01 8.42 3.06
C LYS A 70 -27.67 7.94 3.62
N ALA A 71 -27.69 6.89 4.45
CA ALA A 71 -26.49 6.28 5.00
C ALA A 71 -25.57 5.73 3.90
N VAL A 72 -26.14 5.10 2.86
CA VAL A 72 -25.31 4.61 1.75
C VAL A 72 -24.64 5.77 0.99
N LYS A 73 -25.35 6.88 0.74
CA LYS A 73 -24.78 8.04 0.06
C LYS A 73 -23.65 8.69 0.86
N GLU A 74 -23.81 8.77 2.18
CA GLU A 74 -22.77 9.30 3.09
C GLU A 74 -21.53 8.39 3.15
N LEU A 75 -21.73 7.08 3.32
CA LEU A 75 -20.65 6.11 3.42
C LEU A 75 -19.89 5.96 2.10
N THR A 76 -20.59 5.92 0.97
CA THR A 76 -19.96 5.88 -0.36
C THR A 76 -19.25 7.20 -0.69
N GLY A 77 -19.82 8.35 -0.29
CA GLY A 77 -19.16 9.65 -0.41
C GLY A 77 -17.83 9.72 0.35
N ARG A 78 -17.81 9.25 1.61
CA ARG A 78 -16.57 9.16 2.39
C ARG A 78 -15.53 8.24 1.77
N ILE A 79 -15.92 7.08 1.24
CA ILE A 79 -14.98 6.19 0.54
C ILE A 79 -14.38 6.89 -0.70
N MET A 80 -15.18 7.67 -1.43
CA MET A 80 -14.70 8.41 -2.60
C MET A 80 -13.80 9.60 -2.25
N GLU A 81 -14.05 10.28 -1.12
CA GLU A 81 -13.29 11.46 -0.69
C GLU A 81 -12.00 11.09 0.05
N ASP A 82 -12.12 10.21 1.06
CA ASP A 82 -11.01 9.84 1.94
C ASP A 82 -10.17 8.68 1.38
N GLN A 83 -10.77 7.82 0.58
CA GLN A 83 -10.16 6.56 0.10
C GLN A 83 -10.17 6.45 -1.44
N SER A 84 -10.09 7.58 -2.15
CA SER A 84 -10.09 7.67 -3.62
C SER A 84 -9.05 6.80 -4.33
N ARG A 85 -7.91 6.51 -3.67
CA ARG A 85 -6.84 5.65 -4.18
C ARG A 85 -6.98 4.17 -3.78
N SER A 86 -7.97 3.82 -2.96
CA SER A 86 -8.22 2.44 -2.55
C SER A 86 -8.93 1.64 -3.65
N ALA A 87 -8.78 0.32 -3.63
CA ALA A 87 -9.50 -0.59 -4.54
C ALA A 87 -11.04 -0.53 -4.38
N TYR A 88 -11.54 0.12 -3.32
CA TYR A 88 -12.98 0.22 -2.99
C TYR A 88 -13.64 1.51 -3.50
N ALA A 89 -12.88 2.48 -4.02
CA ALA A 89 -13.42 3.71 -4.58
C ALA A 89 -14.35 3.45 -5.79
N VAL A 90 -13.96 2.56 -6.70
CA VAL A 90 -14.75 2.21 -7.89
C VAL A 90 -16.06 1.46 -7.53
N PRO A 91 -16.03 0.41 -6.68
CA PRO A 91 -17.26 -0.23 -6.18
C PRO A 91 -18.19 0.73 -5.43
N ALA A 92 -17.64 1.62 -4.59
CA ALA A 92 -18.43 2.61 -3.86
C ALA A 92 -19.12 3.61 -4.80
N ALA A 93 -18.40 4.10 -5.82
CA ALA A 93 -18.96 4.97 -6.86
C ALA A 93 -20.10 4.28 -7.63
N TRP A 94 -19.95 2.99 -7.93
CA TRP A 94 -21.01 2.22 -8.59
C TRP A 94 -22.24 2.00 -7.70
N LEU A 95 -22.04 1.74 -6.40
CA LEU A 95 -23.13 1.61 -5.43
C LEU A 95 -23.90 2.93 -5.27
N ALA A 96 -23.18 4.06 -5.17
CA ALA A 96 -23.75 5.40 -5.14
C ALA A 96 -24.51 5.72 -6.44
N GLY A 97 -23.94 5.36 -7.59
CA GLY A 97 -24.56 5.52 -8.91
C GLY A 97 -25.86 4.74 -9.04
N ARG A 98 -25.91 3.48 -8.56
CA ARG A 98 -27.14 2.68 -8.53
C ARG A 98 -28.22 3.33 -7.68
N LEU A 99 -27.87 3.87 -6.52
CA LEU A 99 -28.81 4.57 -5.65
C LEU A 99 -29.34 5.86 -6.25
N ASN A 100 -28.48 6.66 -6.88
CA ASN A 100 -28.93 7.87 -7.57
C ASN A 100 -29.82 7.55 -8.77
N HIS A 101 -29.56 6.42 -9.46
CA HIS A 101 -30.39 5.93 -10.56
C HIS A 101 -31.76 5.42 -10.07
N THR A 102 -31.83 4.70 -8.94
CA THR A 102 -33.11 4.28 -8.35
C THR A 102 -33.87 5.44 -7.67
N ALA A 103 -33.17 6.48 -7.21
CA ALA A 103 -33.76 7.70 -6.67
C ALA A 103 -34.27 8.69 -7.75
N GLY A 104 -34.10 8.37 -9.04
CA GLY A 104 -34.62 9.19 -10.15
C GLY A 104 -33.77 10.42 -10.52
N ASP A 105 -32.57 10.56 -9.98
CA ASP A 105 -31.71 11.73 -10.22
C ASP A 105 -30.58 11.42 -11.21
N VAL A 106 -30.97 11.39 -12.48
CA VAL A 106 -30.14 11.04 -13.65
C VAL A 106 -29.01 12.05 -13.93
N LYS A 107 -28.87 13.12 -13.15
CA LYS A 107 -27.86 14.18 -13.37
C LYS A 107 -26.55 13.97 -12.61
N SER A 108 -26.54 13.12 -11.58
CA SER A 108 -25.33 12.85 -10.76
C SER A 108 -24.50 11.67 -11.27
N ALA A 109 -24.91 11.04 -12.38
CA ALA A 109 -24.38 9.78 -12.90
C ALA A 109 -23.11 9.92 -13.77
N ARG A 110 -22.28 10.95 -13.55
CA ARG A 110 -21.01 11.10 -14.28
C ARG A 110 -19.84 10.97 -13.31
N PRO A 111 -18.92 10.02 -13.53
CA PRO A 111 -17.65 10.04 -12.83
C PRO A 111 -16.87 11.26 -13.31
N VAL A 112 -16.43 12.10 -12.37
CA VAL A 112 -15.37 13.10 -12.56
C VAL A 112 -14.08 12.60 -11.94
#